data_AF-A0A2I4AMJ8-F1
#
_entry.id   AF-A0A2I4AMJ8-F1
#
_cell.length_a   1.000
_cell.length_b   1.000
_cell.length_c   1.000
_cell.angle_alpha   90.00
_cell.angle_beta   90.00
_cell.angle_gamma   90.00
#
_symmetry.space_group_name_H-M   'P 1'
#
loop_
_entity.id
_entity.type
_entity.pdbx_description
1 polymer ?
#
loop_
_entity_poly.entity_id
_entity_poly.type
_entity_poly.pdbx_seq_one_letter_code
_entity_poly.pdbx_strand_id
1 'polypeptide(L)'
;MVTNCCRFLCYFCRISRQNQRSMFDHLNYLLQNSGIGLGMRGSTPLDVAAASCIDNNELALALQEQDLEMVVTYLAGCGLQSCPMLLSKGYPDIGWNPCGGERYLDFLRFAVFVNGESVEENANVVVRLLIRRPECFGPALRGEGGNGLLAA
;
A
#
# COMPACT_ATOMS: atom_id res chain seq x y z
N MET A 1 -12.34 14.37 -10.30
CA MET A 1 -13.07 13.25 -10.94
C MET A 1 -12.57 11.91 -10.42
N VAL A 2 -11.28 11.57 -10.59
CA VAL A 2 -10.66 10.31 -10.12
C VAL A 2 -10.97 10.00 -8.65
N THR A 3 -10.76 10.96 -7.74
CA THR A 3 -11.01 10.77 -6.30
C THR A 3 -12.46 10.38 -5.97
N ASN A 4 -13.43 10.97 -6.66
CA ASN A 4 -14.85 10.67 -6.45
C ASN A 4 -15.21 9.28 -7.00
N CYS A 5 -14.63 8.90 -8.15
CA CYS A 5 -14.81 7.57 -8.72
C CYS A 5 -14.23 6.49 -7.79
N CYS A 6 -12.99 6.67 -7.31
CA CYS A 6 -12.38 5.75 -6.35
C CYS A 6 -13.20 5.66 -5.06
N ARG A 7 -13.68 6.80 -4.54
CA ARG A 7 -14.54 6.82 -3.35
C ARG A 7 -15.83 6.04 -3.57
N PHE A 8 -16.49 6.23 -4.71
CA PHE A 8 -17.68 5.47 -5.08
C PHE A 8 -17.40 3.96 -5.14
N LEU A 9 -16.30 3.55 -5.78
CA LEU A 9 -15.91 2.14 -5.86
C LEU A 9 -15.59 1.54 -4.48
N CYS A 10 -14.97 2.29 -3.57
CA CYS A 10 -14.79 1.84 -2.19
C CYS A 10 -16.14 1.60 -1.49
N TYR A 11 -17.13 2.49 -1.68
CA TYR A 11 -18.49 2.26 -1.16
C TYR A 11 -19.16 1.04 -1.82
N PHE A 12 -19.01 0.89 -3.13
CA PHE A 12 -19.53 -0.27 -3.87
C PHE A 12 -19.01 -1.59 -3.32
N CYS A 13 -17.72 -1.67 -2.98
CA CYS A 13 -17.11 -2.82 -2.32
C CYS A 13 -17.75 -3.09 -0.95
N ARG A 14 -17.93 -2.06 -0.11
CA ARG A 14 -18.44 -2.24 1.25
C ARG A 14 -19.87 -2.78 1.35
N ILE A 15 -20.68 -2.61 0.30
CA ILE A 15 -22.11 -2.96 0.34
C ILE A 15 -22.34 -4.46 0.11
N SER A 16 -21.41 -5.17 -0.54
CA SER A 16 -21.62 -6.58 -0.88
C SER A 16 -20.30 -7.32 -1.08
N ARG A 17 -20.22 -8.55 -0.54
CA ARG A 17 -19.09 -9.46 -0.79
C ARG A 17 -18.96 -9.85 -2.25
N GLN A 18 -20.08 -9.95 -2.98
CA GLN A 18 -20.04 -10.20 -4.42
C GLN A 18 -19.42 -9.02 -5.18
N ASN A 19 -19.73 -7.79 -4.75
CA ASN A 19 -19.13 -6.59 -5.35
C ASN A 19 -17.63 -6.51 -5.07
N GLN A 20 -17.21 -6.85 -3.84
CA GLN A 20 -15.79 -7.00 -3.52
C GLN A 20 -15.13 -8.01 -4.44
N ARG A 21 -15.72 -9.19 -4.63
CA ARG A 21 -15.17 -10.22 -5.51
C ARG A 21 -15.00 -9.71 -6.94
N SER A 22 -16.03 -9.08 -7.51
CA SER A 22 -15.93 -8.51 -8.86
C SER A 22 -14.83 -7.45 -8.98
N MET A 23 -14.59 -6.67 -7.92
CA MET A 23 -13.48 -5.71 -7.91
C MET A 23 -12.12 -6.38 -7.71
N PHE A 24 -12.06 -7.45 -6.93
CA PHE A 24 -10.86 -8.22 -6.67
C PHE A 24 -10.35 -8.92 -7.94
N ASP A 25 -11.24 -9.35 -8.84
CA ASP A 25 -10.85 -9.90 -10.14
C ASP A 25 -10.09 -8.86 -11.02
N HIS A 26 -10.19 -7.56 -10.68
CA HIS A 26 -9.44 -6.46 -11.30
C HIS A 26 -8.28 -5.94 -10.44
N LEU A 27 -7.90 -6.65 -9.36
CA LEU A 27 -6.90 -6.19 -8.39
C LEU A 27 -5.57 -5.81 -9.05
N ASN A 28 -5.00 -6.68 -9.89
CA ASN A 28 -3.73 -6.43 -10.56
C ASN A 28 -3.76 -5.12 -11.38
N TYR A 29 -4.85 -4.83 -12.09
CA TYR A 29 -5.02 -3.58 -12.82
C TYR A 29 -5.03 -2.36 -11.88
N LEU A 30 -5.72 -2.48 -10.74
CA LEU A 30 -5.74 -1.42 -9.72
C LEU A 30 -4.35 -1.20 -9.11
N LEU A 31 -3.59 -2.27 -8.86
CA LEU A 31 -2.24 -2.19 -8.31
C LEU A 31 -1.25 -1.56 -9.29
N GLN A 32 -1.30 -1.93 -10.57
CA GLN A 32 -0.47 -1.29 -11.61
C GLN A 32 -0.72 0.22 -11.73
N ASN A 33 -1.94 0.66 -11.43
CA ASN A 33 -2.35 2.07 -11.44
C ASN A 33 -2.35 2.71 -10.04
N SER A 34 -1.83 2.02 -9.01
CA SER A 34 -1.84 2.49 -7.62
C SER A 34 -1.05 3.77 -7.40
N GLY A 35 -0.09 4.07 -8.28
CA GLY A 35 0.71 5.30 -8.29
C GLY A 35 -0.10 6.58 -8.50
N ILE A 36 -1.31 6.48 -9.06
CA ILE A 36 -2.11 7.65 -9.44
C ILE A 36 -2.66 8.33 -8.18
N GLY A 37 -2.23 9.58 -7.99
CA GLY A 37 -2.70 10.42 -6.89
C GLY A 37 -2.11 10.06 -5.53
N LEU A 38 -1.01 9.30 -5.49
CA LEU A 38 -0.24 9.09 -4.26
C LEU A 38 0.22 10.44 -3.70
N GLY A 39 -0.22 10.75 -2.47
CA GLY A 39 0.01 12.02 -1.80
C GLY A 39 -1.13 13.05 -1.92
N MET A 40 -2.06 12.87 -2.87
CA MET A 40 -3.26 13.72 -2.91
C MET A 40 -4.21 13.34 -1.76
N ARG A 41 -4.93 14.33 -1.22
CA ARG A 41 -6.05 14.06 -0.30
C ARG A 41 -7.20 13.43 -1.08
N GLY A 42 -7.69 12.29 -0.61
CA GLY A 42 -8.84 11.58 -1.18
C GLY A 42 -8.55 10.12 -1.50
N SER A 43 -9.56 9.45 -2.04
CA SER A 43 -9.48 8.05 -2.46
C SER A 43 -8.68 7.90 -3.75
N THR A 44 -7.85 6.86 -3.79
CA THR A 44 -6.93 6.50 -4.87
C THR A 44 -7.27 5.08 -5.37
N PRO A 45 -6.73 4.65 -6.53
CA PRO A 45 -6.89 3.26 -6.97
C PRO A 45 -6.38 2.23 -5.95
N LEU A 46 -5.34 2.57 -5.17
CA LEU A 46 -4.83 1.72 -4.09
C LEU A 46 -5.86 1.53 -2.96
N ASP A 47 -6.64 2.57 -2.64
CA ASP A 47 -7.72 2.47 -1.64
C ASP A 47 -8.86 1.56 -2.13
N VAL A 48 -9.10 1.53 -3.46
CA VAL A 48 -10.07 0.62 -4.07
C VAL A 48 -9.54 -0.82 -4.05
N ALA A 49 -8.26 -1.01 -4.35
CA ALA A 49 -7.59 -2.31 -4.22
C ALA A 49 -7.71 -2.85 -2.80
N ALA A 50 -7.39 -2.04 -1.78
CA ALA A 50 -7.58 -2.40 -0.38
C ALA A 50 -9.05 -2.73 -0.07
N ALA A 51 -9.99 -1.90 -0.51
CA ALA A 51 -11.42 -2.12 -0.27
C ALA A 51 -11.97 -3.41 -0.90
N SER A 52 -11.31 -3.93 -1.95
CA SER A 52 -11.70 -5.17 -2.61
C SER A 52 -11.42 -6.43 -1.78
N CYS A 53 -10.48 -6.39 -0.84
CA CYS A 53 -10.11 -7.53 0.01
C CYS A 53 -10.30 -7.29 1.51
N ILE A 54 -10.47 -6.03 1.95
CA ILE A 54 -10.65 -5.70 3.37
C ILE A 54 -11.90 -6.37 3.96
N ASP A 55 -11.80 -6.79 5.22
CA ASP A 55 -12.85 -7.46 5.99
C ASP A 55 -13.39 -8.75 5.34
N ASN A 56 -12.63 -9.33 4.39
CA ASN A 56 -13.02 -10.53 3.65
C ASN A 56 -11.90 -11.58 3.64
N ASN A 57 -12.00 -12.54 4.56
CA ASN A 57 -10.99 -13.58 4.77
C ASN A 57 -10.73 -14.41 3.51
N GLU A 58 -11.77 -14.73 2.72
CA GLU A 58 -11.63 -15.53 1.50
C GLU A 58 -10.80 -14.81 0.44
N LEU A 59 -11.01 -13.50 0.28
CA LEU A 59 -10.28 -12.69 -0.69
C LEU A 59 -8.87 -12.37 -0.22
N ALA A 60 -8.68 -12.15 1.09
CA ALA A 60 -7.36 -11.99 1.67
C ALA A 60 -6.50 -13.24 1.48
N LEU A 61 -7.07 -14.45 1.66
CA LEU A 61 -6.38 -15.71 1.39
C LEU A 61 -6.18 -15.98 -0.11
N ALA A 62 -6.97 -15.33 -0.98
CA ALA A 62 -6.82 -15.42 -2.43
C ALA A 62 -5.75 -14.46 -3.00
N LEU A 63 -5.17 -13.58 -2.17
CA LEU A 63 -4.08 -12.70 -2.60
C LEU A 63 -2.88 -13.54 -3.04
N GLN A 64 -2.29 -13.16 -4.17
CA GLN A 64 -1.12 -13.86 -4.69
C GLN A 64 0.17 -13.19 -4.21
N GLU A 65 1.25 -13.97 -4.15
CA GLU A 65 2.58 -13.44 -3.86
C GLU A 65 2.97 -12.33 -4.86
N GLN A 66 2.54 -12.42 -6.12
CA GLN A 66 2.79 -11.41 -7.15
C GLN A 66 2.15 -10.05 -6.84
N ASP A 67 0.94 -10.05 -6.26
CA ASP A 67 0.23 -8.82 -5.88
C ASP A 67 0.99 -8.11 -4.75
N LEU A 68 1.41 -8.88 -3.74
CA LEU A 68 2.18 -8.37 -2.60
C LEU A 68 3.57 -7.90 -3.03
N GLU A 69 4.24 -8.63 -3.92
CA GLU A 69 5.53 -8.25 -4.46
C GLU A 69 5.47 -6.94 -5.23
N MET A 70 4.41 -6.71 -6.01
CA MET A 70 4.20 -5.45 -6.72
C MET A 70 4.11 -4.27 -5.75
N VAL A 71 3.32 -4.42 -4.69
CA VAL A 71 3.17 -3.38 -3.65
C VAL A 71 4.49 -3.11 -2.92
N VAL A 72 5.22 -4.16 -2.54
CA VAL A 72 6.53 -4.01 -1.89
C VAL A 72 7.54 -3.33 -2.81
N THR A 73 7.50 -3.62 -4.12
CA THR A 73 8.36 -2.96 -5.11
C THR A 73 8.05 -1.46 -5.22
N TYR A 74 6.77 -1.08 -5.21
CA TYR A 74 6.40 0.34 -5.19
C TYR A 74 6.73 1.04 -3.88
N LEU A 75 6.64 0.33 -2.75
CA LEU A 75 7.09 0.82 -1.45
C LEU A 75 8.61 1.07 -1.44
N ALA A 76 9.40 0.16 -2.02
CA ALA A 76 10.85 0.36 -2.20
C ALA A 76 11.14 1.61 -3.03
N GLY A 77 10.38 1.83 -4.10
CA GLY A 77 10.45 3.07 -4.90
C GLY A 77 10.17 4.33 -4.08
N CYS A 78 9.17 4.30 -3.19
CA CYS A 78 8.90 5.40 -2.26
C CYS A 78 10.06 5.66 -1.31
N GLY A 79 10.85 4.65 -0.98
CA GLY A 79 12.05 4.79 -0.16
C GLY A 79 13.24 5.45 -0.88
N LEU A 80 13.24 5.50 -2.21
CA LEU A 80 14.35 6.01 -3.03
C LEU A 80 14.01 7.30 -3.78
N GLN A 81 12.74 7.71 -3.76
CA GLN A 81 12.24 8.85 -4.52
C GLN A 81 11.69 9.93 -3.60
N SER A 82 12.09 11.17 -3.83
CA SER A 82 11.53 12.35 -3.19
C SER A 82 10.05 12.52 -3.53
N CYS A 83 9.26 13.15 -2.66
CA CYS A 83 7.84 13.40 -2.90
C CYS A 83 7.62 14.67 -3.75
N PRO A 84 7.28 14.58 -5.06
CA PRO A 84 7.22 15.76 -5.93
C PRO A 84 6.18 16.77 -5.49
N MET A 85 5.08 16.29 -4.90
CA MET A 85 4.02 17.15 -4.38
C MET A 85 4.49 17.96 -3.16
N LEU A 86 5.30 17.39 -2.26
CA LEU A 86 5.84 18.16 -1.13
C LEU A 86 6.87 19.19 -1.62
N LEU A 87 7.72 18.81 -2.58
CA LEU A 87 8.65 19.73 -3.22
C LEU A 87 7.92 20.91 -3.88
N SER A 88 6.82 20.66 -4.60
CA SER A 88 6.01 21.73 -5.21
C SER A 88 5.37 22.69 -4.19
N LYS A 89 5.21 22.25 -2.93
CA LYS A 89 4.68 23.06 -1.83
C LYS A 89 5.79 23.78 -1.05
N GLY A 90 7.05 23.65 -1.46
CA GLY A 90 8.20 24.30 -0.83
C GLY A 90 8.75 23.58 0.40
N TYR A 91 8.39 22.31 0.63
CA TYR A 91 8.99 21.51 1.68
C TYR A 91 10.41 21.07 1.31
N PRO A 92 11.30 20.88 2.30
CA PRO A 92 12.65 20.38 2.05
C PRO A 92 12.62 18.97 1.45
N ASP A 93 13.56 18.70 0.56
CA ASP A 93 13.74 17.35 0.04
C ASP A 93 14.42 16.45 1.08
N ILE A 94 13.69 15.42 1.50
CA ILE A 94 14.19 14.42 2.46
C ILE A 94 14.69 13.14 1.77
N GLY A 95 14.61 13.05 0.44
CA GLY A 95 15.12 11.92 -0.34
C GLY A 95 14.26 10.65 -0.31
N TRP A 96 13.05 10.72 0.25
CA TRP A 96 12.06 9.64 0.23
C TRP A 96 10.63 10.21 0.27
N ASN A 97 9.63 9.37 -0.04
CA ASN A 97 8.23 9.75 -0.17
C ASN A 97 7.38 9.21 0.99
N PRO A 98 7.23 9.97 2.10
CA PRO A 98 6.46 9.53 3.26
C PRO A 98 4.98 9.34 2.95
N CYS A 99 4.39 10.23 2.14
CA CYS A 99 2.96 10.18 1.81
C CYS A 99 2.60 8.97 0.95
N GLY A 100 3.50 8.56 0.04
CA GLY A 100 3.32 7.35 -0.76
C GLY A 100 3.54 6.09 0.07
N GLY A 101 4.61 6.07 0.87
CA GLY A 101 4.98 4.92 1.69
C GLY A 101 3.88 4.51 2.68
N GLU A 102 3.28 5.47 3.39
CA GLU A 102 2.20 5.21 4.35
C GLU A 102 1.01 4.47 3.68
N ARG A 103 0.61 4.90 2.48
CA ARG A 103 -0.52 4.29 1.77
C ARG A 103 -0.26 2.86 1.33
N TYR A 104 0.96 2.54 0.91
CA TYR A 104 1.34 1.17 0.58
C TYR A 104 1.44 0.29 1.83
N LEU A 105 1.93 0.82 2.94
CA LEU A 105 1.92 0.12 4.23
C LEU A 105 0.49 -0.15 4.72
N ASP A 106 -0.43 0.78 4.55
CA ASP A 106 -1.85 0.59 4.88
C ASP A 106 -2.47 -0.55 4.06
N PHE A 107 -2.18 -0.65 2.76
CA PHE A 107 -2.62 -1.80 1.96
C PHE A 107 -2.06 -3.12 2.51
N LEU A 108 -0.75 -3.18 2.79
CA LEU A 108 -0.12 -4.39 3.35
C LEU A 108 -0.73 -4.76 4.71
N ARG A 109 -1.03 -3.76 5.55
CA ARG A 109 -1.71 -3.96 6.83
C ARG A 109 -3.06 -4.64 6.65
N PHE A 110 -3.87 -4.20 5.67
CA PHE A 110 -5.17 -4.84 5.40
C PHE A 110 -5.05 -6.22 4.78
N ALA A 111 -3.95 -6.52 4.07
CA ALA A 111 -3.69 -7.85 3.53
C ALA A 111 -3.30 -8.86 4.62
N VAL A 112 -2.57 -8.43 5.65
CA VAL A 112 -2.09 -9.30 6.74
C VAL A 112 -3.01 -9.33 7.94
N PHE A 113 -3.91 -8.36 8.10
CA PHE A 113 -4.79 -8.26 9.26
C PHE A 113 -6.24 -8.04 8.81
N VAL A 114 -7.09 -9.04 9.03
CA VAL A 114 -8.47 -9.07 8.55
C VAL A 114 -9.40 -9.50 9.68
N ASN A 115 -10.50 -8.77 9.89
CA ASN A 115 -11.52 -9.11 10.90
C ASN A 115 -10.99 -9.34 12.33
N GLY A 116 -9.87 -8.71 12.69
CA GLY A 116 -9.26 -8.86 14.02
C GLY A 116 -8.22 -9.98 14.13
N GLU A 117 -7.99 -10.73 13.05
CA GLU A 117 -7.08 -11.86 13.00
C GLU A 117 -5.93 -11.62 12.01
N SER A 118 -4.78 -12.23 12.31
CA SER A 118 -3.61 -12.24 11.43
C SER A 118 -3.76 -13.32 10.35
N VAL A 119 -3.49 -12.96 9.10
CA VAL A 119 -3.38 -13.90 7.97
C VAL A 119 -1.91 -14.27 7.82
N GLU A 120 -1.50 -15.34 8.50
CA GLU A 120 -0.09 -15.75 8.62
C GLU A 120 0.57 -16.05 7.28
N GLU A 121 -0.15 -16.61 6.31
CA GLU A 121 0.36 -16.87 4.96
C GLU A 121 0.78 -15.57 4.26
N ASN A 122 -0.06 -14.55 4.34
CA ASN A 122 0.23 -13.23 3.78
C ASN A 122 1.36 -12.56 4.56
N ALA A 123 1.32 -12.62 5.89
CA ALA A 123 2.34 -12.01 6.75
C ALA A 123 3.73 -12.58 6.47
N ASN A 124 3.86 -13.89 6.32
CA ASN A 124 5.13 -14.55 6.02
C ASN A 124 5.71 -14.09 4.67
N VAL A 125 4.87 -14.01 3.63
CA VAL A 125 5.28 -13.50 2.31
C VAL A 125 5.70 -12.03 2.40
N VAL A 126 4.91 -11.18 3.05
CA VAL A 126 5.21 -9.75 3.22
C VAL A 126 6.53 -9.55 3.96
N VAL A 127 6.73 -10.23 5.09
CA VAL A 127 7.98 -10.14 5.86
C VAL A 127 9.17 -10.58 5.01
N ARG A 128 9.06 -11.72 4.30
CA ARG A 128 10.12 -12.24 3.42
C ARG A 128 10.48 -11.27 2.29
N LEU A 129 9.48 -10.60 1.71
CA LEU A 129 9.70 -9.61 0.64
C LEU A 129 10.33 -8.32 1.18
N LEU A 130 9.91 -7.85 2.36
CA LEU A 130 10.43 -6.63 2.99
C LEU A 130 11.90 -6.78 3.42
N ILE A 131 12.28 -7.90 4.06
CA ILE A 131 13.68 -8.11 4.49
C ILE A 131 14.66 -8.23 3.31
N ARG A 132 14.17 -8.61 2.13
CA ARG A 132 14.97 -8.68 0.89
C ARG A 132 15.14 -7.33 0.20
N ARG A 133 14.40 -6.31 0.62
CA ARG A 133 14.41 -4.95 0.04
C ARG A 133 14.57 -3.92 1.15
N PRO A 134 15.81 -3.67 1.62
CA PRO A 134 16.05 -2.73 2.72
C PRO A 134 15.58 -1.31 2.42
N GLU A 135 15.38 -0.96 1.14
CA GLU A 135 14.87 0.33 0.68
C GLU A 135 13.42 0.59 1.12
N CYS A 136 12.64 -0.47 1.39
CA CYS A 136 11.29 -0.33 1.94
C CYS A 136 11.29 0.27 3.36
N PHE A 137 12.39 0.14 4.11
CA PHE A 137 12.52 0.74 5.43
C PHE A 137 12.87 2.23 5.32
N GLY A 138 12.44 3.00 6.32
CA GLY A 138 12.83 4.41 6.42
C GLY A 138 14.36 4.56 6.49
N PRO A 139 14.95 5.66 5.98
CA PRO A 139 16.41 5.85 5.95
C PRO A 139 17.10 5.62 7.30
N ALA A 140 16.45 6.00 8.41
CA ALA A 140 16.96 5.80 9.77
C ALA A 140 17.07 4.32 10.21
N LEU A 141 16.49 3.39 9.45
CA LEU A 141 16.46 1.95 9.75
C LEU A 141 17.24 1.09 8.76
N ARG A 142 17.83 1.67 7.70
CA ARG A 142 18.52 0.92 6.63
C ARG A 142 19.91 0.38 7.01
N GLY A 143 20.34 0.55 8.26
CA GLY A 143 21.61 0.01 8.77
C GLY A 143 22.88 0.77 8.34
N GLU A 144 22.86 1.53 7.25
CA GLU A 144 23.99 2.38 6.82
C GLU A 144 23.98 3.76 7.53
N GLY A 145 24.23 3.76 8.84
CA GLY A 145 24.35 5.01 9.62
C GLY A 145 23.04 5.62 10.12
N GLY A 146 21.95 4.87 10.10
CA GLY A 146 20.68 5.28 10.70
C GLY A 146 20.76 5.33 12.23
N ASN A 147 20.23 6.40 12.84
CA ASN A 147 20.25 6.61 14.30
C ASN A 147 19.26 5.70 15.06
N GLY A 148 18.60 4.75 14.39
CA GLY A 148 17.55 3.91 14.95
C GLY A 148 16.23 4.65 15.14
N LEU A 149 15.14 3.90 15.34
CA LEU A 149 13.78 4.47 15.40
C LEU A 149 13.58 5.45 16.56
N LEU A 150 14.27 5.23 17.68
CA LEU A 150 14.11 6.04 18.89
C LEU A 150 14.68 7.46 18.75
N ALA A 151 15.65 7.65 17.84
CA ALA A 151 16.33 8.91 17.63
C ALA A 151 15.99 9.56 16.27
N ALA A 152 15.02 8.98 15.54
CA ALA A 152 14.54 9.44 14.25
C ALA A 152 13.37 10.44 14.37
#